data_AF-A0A314ZEV6-F1
#
_entry.id   AF-A0A314ZEV6-F1
#
_cell.length_a   1.000
_cell.length_b   1.000
_cell.length_c   1.000
_cell.angle_alpha   90.00
_cell.angle_beta   90.00
_cell.angle_gamma   90.00
#
_symmetry.space_group_name_H-M   'P 1'
#
loop_
_entity.id
_entity.type
_entity.pdbx_description
1 polymer ?
#
loop_
_entity_poly.entity_id
_entity_poly.type
_entity_poly.pdbx_seq_one_letter_code
_entity_poly.pdbx_strand_id
1 'polypeptide(L)'
;MHLKIWWHVKEGGKLYEGDFTRNNRVVGVLWANKRDSELWFAPPDWRECRLGIQVLPILPITEVLFSDVGYVKQLVKWTSPALHTEKWKGFAYALEGISNKENALKKTRKLKGFDDGNSLTNLLWWIHS
;
A
#
# COMPACT_ATOMS: atom_id res chain seq x y z
N MET A 1 -7.51 2.71 17.28
CA MET A 1 -6.80 3.35 16.15
C MET A 1 -5.27 3.21 16.31
N HIS A 2 -4.75 1.99 16.46
CA HIS A 2 -3.30 1.74 16.66
C HIS A 2 -2.57 1.35 15.37
N LEU A 3 -3.30 1.02 14.30
CA LEU A 3 -2.73 0.55 13.04
C LEU A 3 -1.78 1.59 12.42
N LYS A 4 -2.22 2.84 12.29
CA LYS A 4 -1.38 3.94 11.75
C LYS A 4 -0.10 4.18 12.54
N ILE A 5 -0.06 3.82 13.83
CA ILE A 5 1.11 4.04 14.68
C ILE A 5 2.17 2.99 14.35
N TRP A 6 1.79 1.72 14.38
CA TRP A 6 2.75 0.62 14.25
C TRP A 6 3.01 0.16 12.81
N TRP A 7 2.01 0.25 11.94
CA TRP A 7 2.10 -0.30 10.59
C TRP A 7 2.54 0.71 9.56
N HIS A 8 2.23 2.00 9.74
CA HIS A 8 2.60 3.05 8.79
C HIS A 8 3.97 3.63 9.14
N VAL A 9 4.98 3.22 8.40
CA VAL A 9 6.36 3.65 8.62
C VAL A 9 6.61 4.90 7.79
N LYS A 10 6.67 6.05 8.46
CA LYS A 10 7.05 7.32 7.83
C LYS A 10 8.56 7.42 7.73
N GLU A 11 9.05 7.86 6.58
CA GLU A 11 10.47 8.19 6.42
C GLU A 11 10.86 9.29 7.41
N GLY A 12 11.95 9.09 8.16
CA GLY A 12 12.37 10.03 9.22
C GLY A 12 11.46 10.04 10.45
N GLY A 13 10.53 9.08 10.57
CA GLY A 13 9.72 8.90 11.79
C GLY A 13 10.58 8.49 12.99
N LYS A 14 10.11 8.81 14.20
CA LYS A 14 10.84 8.54 15.46
C LYS A 14 10.53 7.18 16.10
N LEU A 15 9.48 6.50 15.63
CA LEU A 15 9.04 5.22 16.25
C LEU A 15 10.01 4.07 15.96
N TYR A 16 10.58 4.06 14.76
CA TYR A 16 11.52 3.03 14.32
C TYR A 16 12.88 3.65 14.01
N GLU A 17 13.92 2.84 14.09
CA GLU A 17 15.30 3.24 13.78
C GLU A 17 15.43 3.81 12.36
N GLY A 18 16.41 4.70 12.18
CA GLY A 18 16.65 5.40 10.92
C GLY A 18 16.79 4.46 9.72
N ASP A 19 17.57 3.38 9.84
CA ASP A 19 17.73 2.40 8.77
C ASP A 19 16.42 1.72 8.39
N PHE A 20 15.59 1.40 9.38
CA PHE A 20 14.31 0.77 9.12
C PHE A 20 13.34 1.72 8.39
N THR A 21 13.25 2.98 8.84
CA THR A 21 12.37 3.98 8.20
C THR A 21 12.86 4.45 6.83
N ARG A 22 14.17 4.39 6.56
CA ARG A 22 14.73 4.61 5.22
C ARG A 22 14.25 3.52 4.25
N ASN A 23 14.37 2.26 4.65
CA ASN A 23 14.15 1.12 3.77
C ASN A 23 12.68 0.67 3.66
N ASN A 24 11.82 1.04 4.59
CA ASN A 24 10.44 0.53 4.67
C ASN A 24 9.43 1.67 4.74
N ARG A 25 8.23 1.43 4.19
CA ARG A 25 7.04 2.26 4.42
C ARG A 25 5.94 1.55 5.19
N VAL A 26 6.04 0.23 5.35
CA VAL A 26 5.13 -0.58 6.15
C VAL A 26 5.89 -1.62 6.96
N VAL A 27 5.33 -2.01 8.11
CA VAL A 27 5.74 -3.26 8.78
C VAL A 27 5.09 -4.45 8.06
N GLY A 28 5.82 -5.56 7.89
CA GLY A 28 5.30 -6.78 7.27
C GLY A 28 4.53 -7.65 8.27
N VAL A 29 5.17 -8.04 9.37
CA VAL A 29 4.51 -8.71 10.51
C VAL A 29 4.95 -8.05 11.81
N LEU A 30 3.97 -7.61 12.60
CA LEU A 30 4.21 -7.03 13.92
C LEU A 30 4.01 -8.09 15.01
N TRP A 31 5.01 -8.24 15.86
CA TRP A 31 5.01 -9.15 17.00
C TRP A 31 5.08 -8.35 18.30
N ALA A 32 4.80 -9.01 19.44
CA ALA A 32 4.94 -8.38 20.75
C ALA A 32 6.39 -7.92 21.04
N ASN A 33 7.39 -8.63 20.51
CA ASN A 33 8.81 -8.42 20.80
C ASN A 33 9.67 -8.09 19.56
N LYS A 34 9.10 -8.09 18.36
CA LYS A 34 9.84 -7.81 17.12
C LYS A 34 8.95 -7.26 16.01
N ARG A 35 9.59 -6.84 14.92
CA ARG A 35 8.97 -6.41 13.67
C ARG A 35 9.70 -7.08 12.52
N ASP A 36 8.96 -7.64 11.58
CA ASP A 36 9.52 -8.22 10.36
C ASP A 36 9.07 -7.41 9.15
N SER A 37 9.93 -7.30 8.14
CA SER A 37 9.60 -6.71 6.84
C SER A 37 8.99 -7.72 5.87
N GLU A 38 9.19 -9.00 6.12
CA GLU A 38 8.68 -10.11 5.32
C GLU A 38 7.19 -10.34 5.55
N LEU A 39 6.58 -11.10 4.65
CA LEU A 39 5.26 -11.67 4.80
C LEU A 39 5.37 -13.19 4.87
N TRP A 40 4.33 -13.85 5.36
CA TRP A 40 4.25 -15.31 5.39
C TRP A 40 4.46 -16.00 4.03
N PHE A 41 4.19 -15.30 2.93
CA PHE A 41 4.25 -15.84 1.57
C PHE A 41 5.16 -15.03 0.62
N ALA A 42 5.83 -13.98 1.11
CA ALA A 42 6.60 -13.09 0.25
C ALA A 42 7.82 -12.49 0.97
N PRO A 43 8.97 -12.38 0.27
CA PRO A 43 10.18 -11.77 0.79
C PRO A 43 10.01 -10.24 0.97
N PRO A 44 10.93 -9.56 1.67
CA PRO A 44 10.73 -8.17 2.05
C PRO A 44 10.81 -7.20 0.85
N ASP A 45 11.42 -7.65 -0.25
CA ASP A 45 11.54 -6.89 -1.49
C ASP A 45 10.26 -6.87 -2.33
N TRP A 46 9.28 -7.75 -2.02
CA TRP A 46 7.98 -7.76 -2.70
C TRP A 46 7.06 -6.66 -2.12
N ARG A 47 7.44 -5.41 -2.37
CA ARG A 47 6.77 -4.21 -1.83
C ARG A 47 5.31 -4.10 -2.27
N GLU A 48 4.96 -4.65 -3.42
CA GLU A 48 3.59 -4.72 -3.91
C GLU A 48 2.68 -5.58 -3.02
N CYS A 49 3.16 -6.75 -2.58
CA CYS A 49 2.44 -7.61 -1.65
C CYS A 49 2.37 -6.98 -0.26
N ARG A 50 3.48 -6.38 0.19
CA ARG A 50 3.54 -5.67 1.48
C ARG A 50 2.58 -4.50 1.55
N LEU A 51 2.48 -3.70 0.50
CA LEU A 51 1.47 -2.65 0.40
C LEU A 51 0.07 -3.27 0.33
N GLY A 52 -0.15 -4.25 -0.54
CA GLY A 52 -1.47 -4.82 -0.79
C GLY A 52 -2.12 -5.40 0.46
N ILE A 53 -1.38 -6.15 1.28
CA ILE A 53 -1.89 -6.72 2.54
C ILE A 53 -2.35 -5.64 3.53
N GLN A 54 -1.80 -4.43 3.47
CA GLN A 54 -2.25 -3.31 4.31
C GLN A 54 -3.51 -2.63 3.77
N VAL A 55 -3.87 -2.90 2.51
CA VAL A 55 -4.96 -2.22 1.79
C VAL A 55 -6.16 -3.13 1.59
N LEU A 56 -5.96 -4.43 1.39
CA LEU A 56 -7.02 -5.36 1.05
C LEU A 56 -7.88 -5.76 2.26
N PRO A 57 -9.21 -5.89 2.10
CA PRO A 57 -9.98 -5.49 0.93
C PRO A 57 -10.13 -3.96 0.81
N ILE A 58 -10.20 -3.43 -0.43
CA ILE A 58 -10.50 -2.00 -0.64
C ILE A 58 -11.98 -1.76 -0.38
N LEU A 59 -12.28 -0.94 0.63
CA LEU A 59 -13.61 -0.53 1.03
C LEU A 59 -13.62 0.98 1.32
N PRO A 60 -14.78 1.65 1.41
CA PRO A 60 -14.83 3.08 1.73
C PRO A 60 -14.07 3.45 3.00
N ILE A 61 -14.11 2.58 4.02
CA ILE A 61 -13.39 2.80 5.29
C ILE A 61 -11.85 2.81 5.13
N THR A 62 -11.32 2.27 4.04
CA THR A 62 -9.88 2.31 3.72
C THR A 62 -9.37 3.75 3.63
N GLU A 63 -10.22 4.72 3.27
CA GLU A 63 -9.85 6.14 3.23
C GLU A 63 -9.44 6.65 4.62
N VAL A 64 -10.14 6.21 5.67
CA VAL A 64 -9.81 6.57 7.05
C VAL A 64 -8.43 6.03 7.44
N LEU A 65 -8.04 4.84 6.96
CA LEU A 65 -6.71 4.29 7.21
C LEU A 65 -5.61 5.05 6.47
N PHE A 66 -5.87 5.46 5.22
CA PHE A 66 -4.90 6.13 4.35
C PHE A 66 -5.13 7.65 4.23
N SER A 67 -5.71 8.26 5.27
CA SER A 67 -6.05 9.70 5.29
C SER A 67 -4.85 10.66 5.23
N ASP A 68 -3.65 10.17 5.55
CA ASP A 68 -2.41 10.96 5.46
C ASP A 68 -1.86 10.91 4.03
N VAL A 69 -2.29 11.88 3.21
CA VAL A 69 -1.90 11.98 1.79
C VAL A 69 -0.37 12.05 1.61
N GLY A 70 0.36 12.66 2.54
CA GLY A 70 1.81 12.75 2.49
C GLY A 70 2.46 11.37 2.63
N TYR A 71 2.01 10.59 3.61
CA TYR A 71 2.43 9.20 3.78
C TYR A 71 2.02 8.33 2.58
N VAL A 72 0.80 8.47 2.07
CA VAL A 72 0.33 7.71 0.90
C VAL A 72 1.23 7.94 -0.32
N LYS A 73 1.61 9.20 -0.59
CA LYS A 73 2.55 9.52 -1.67
C LYS A 73 3.90 8.84 -1.49
N GLN A 74 4.43 8.81 -0.26
CA GLN A 74 5.69 8.11 0.05
C GLN A 74 5.56 6.60 -0.17
N LEU A 75 4.45 6.00 0.29
CA LEU A 75 4.16 4.58 0.15
C LEU A 75 4.06 4.17 -1.32
N VAL A 76 3.27 4.90 -2.13
CA VAL A 76 3.14 4.64 -3.57
C VAL A 76 4.48 4.79 -4.29
N LYS A 77 5.26 5.85 -3.97
CA LYS A 77 6.59 6.04 -4.55
C LYS A 77 7.54 4.90 -4.20
N TRP A 78 7.52 4.42 -2.96
CA TRP A 78 8.36 3.32 -2.47
C TRP A 78 8.02 1.98 -3.13
N THR A 79 6.72 1.72 -3.39
CA THR A 79 6.25 0.48 -4.02
C THR A 79 6.38 0.49 -5.54
N SER A 80 6.28 1.65 -6.21
CA SER A 80 6.25 1.75 -7.68
C SER A 80 7.36 1.00 -8.44
N PRO A 81 8.62 0.95 -7.97
CA PRO A 81 9.69 0.21 -8.65
C PRO A 81 9.56 -1.32 -8.56
N ALA A 82 8.73 -1.83 -7.65
CA ALA A 82 8.57 -3.25 -7.34
C ALA A 82 7.16 -3.77 -7.70
N LEU A 83 6.54 -3.15 -8.72
CA LEU A 83 5.22 -3.52 -9.26
C LEU A 83 5.37 -4.53 -10.41
N HIS A 84 5.48 -5.81 -10.08
CA HIS A 84 5.71 -6.91 -11.01
C HIS A 84 4.42 -7.60 -11.43
N THR A 85 3.54 -7.93 -10.48
CA THR A 85 2.38 -8.79 -10.72
C THR A 85 1.11 -8.00 -10.95
N GLU A 86 0.28 -8.42 -11.92
CA GLU A 86 -0.99 -7.75 -12.21
C GLU A 86 -1.94 -7.75 -11.01
N LYS A 87 -1.96 -8.85 -10.24
CA LYS A 87 -2.83 -9.05 -9.08
C LYS A 87 -2.72 -7.93 -8.03
N TRP A 88 -1.50 -7.48 -7.75
CA TRP A 88 -1.21 -6.54 -6.66
C TRP A 88 -1.17 -5.07 -7.09
N LYS A 89 -0.93 -4.78 -8.38
CA LYS A 89 -0.87 -3.41 -8.93
C LYS A 89 -2.10 -2.57 -8.62
N GLY A 90 -3.28 -3.20 -8.62
CA GLY A 90 -4.55 -2.52 -8.34
C GLY A 90 -4.56 -1.75 -7.02
N PHE A 91 -3.96 -2.31 -5.96
CA PHE A 91 -3.91 -1.66 -4.64
C PHE A 91 -3.02 -0.42 -4.63
N ALA A 92 -1.87 -0.47 -5.33
CA ALA A 92 -1.00 0.69 -5.47
C ALA A 92 -1.69 1.82 -6.28
N TYR A 93 -2.43 1.46 -7.34
CA TYR A 93 -3.16 2.45 -8.14
C TYR A 93 -4.36 3.03 -7.40
N ALA A 94 -5.03 2.23 -6.57
CA ALA A 94 -6.08 2.73 -5.67
C ALA A 94 -5.52 3.82 -4.73
N LEU A 95 -4.38 3.56 -4.08
CA LEU A 95 -3.73 4.56 -3.23
C LEU A 95 -3.18 5.76 -4.02
N GLU A 96 -2.65 5.55 -5.24
CA GLU A 96 -2.25 6.64 -6.12
C GLU A 96 -3.43 7.58 -6.42
N GLY A 97 -4.63 7.02 -6.58
CA GLY A 97 -5.87 7.75 -6.82
C GLY A 97 -6.22 8.80 -5.76
N ILE A 98 -5.77 8.61 -4.51
CA ILE A 98 -5.94 9.61 -3.42
C ILE A 98 -5.26 10.95 -3.77
N SER A 99 -4.18 10.92 -4.55
CA SER A 99 -3.38 12.11 -4.86
C SER A 99 -3.22 12.43 -6.35
N ASN A 100 -3.47 11.47 -7.23
CA ASN A 100 -3.36 11.61 -8.68
C ASN A 100 -4.40 10.71 -9.37
N LYS A 101 -5.67 11.14 -9.34
CA LYS A 101 -6.80 10.41 -9.94
C LYS A 101 -6.58 10.11 -11.42
N GLU A 102 -6.08 11.07 -12.20
CA GLU A 102 -5.91 10.92 -13.65
C GLU A 102 -4.93 9.78 -13.99
N ASN A 103 -3.75 9.78 -13.36
CA ASN A 103 -2.75 8.74 -13.62
C ASN A 103 -3.21 7.38 -13.10
N ALA A 104 -3.85 7.34 -11.93
CA ALA A 104 -4.42 6.12 -11.37
C ALA A 104 -5.48 5.51 -12.32
N LEU A 105 -6.41 6.31 -12.84
CA LEU A 105 -7.40 5.85 -13.82
C LEU A 105 -6.75 5.31 -15.08
N LYS A 106 -5.74 6.02 -15.62
CA LYS A 106 -5.02 5.59 -16.83
C LYS A 106 -4.32 4.23 -16.63
N LYS A 107 -3.75 3.98 -15.45
CA LYS A 107 -3.07 2.71 -15.13
C LYS A 107 -4.09 1.60 -14.84
N THR A 108 -5.12 1.88 -14.04
CA THR A 108 -6.17 0.93 -13.68
C THR A 108 -6.90 0.39 -14.91
N ARG A 109 -7.22 1.24 -15.89
CA ARG A 109 -7.86 0.81 -17.15
C ARG A 109 -7.00 -0.12 -18.01
N LYS A 110 -5.69 -0.20 -17.75
CA LYS A 110 -4.73 -1.05 -18.47
C LYS A 110 -4.42 -2.36 -17.73
N LEU A 111 -4.93 -2.55 -16.51
CA LEU A 111 -4.75 -3.78 -15.75
C LEU A 111 -5.37 -4.96 -16.50
N LYS A 112 -4.64 -6.08 -16.52
CA LYS A 112 -5.08 -7.33 -17.16
C LYS A 112 -5.54 -8.39 -16.14
N GLY A 113 -5.30 -8.14 -14.86
CA GLY A 113 -5.70 -9.02 -13.77
C GLY A 113 -5.95 -8.22 -12.50
N PHE A 114 -6.63 -8.85 -11.55
CA PHE A 114 -7.03 -8.27 -10.28
C PHE A 114 -6.79 -9.28 -9.16
N ASP A 115 -6.67 -8.78 -7.94
CA ASP A 115 -6.80 -9.63 -6.75
C ASP A 115 -8.15 -10.36 -6.72
N ASP A 116 -8.18 -11.56 -6.16
CA ASP A 116 -9.37 -12.43 -6.19
C ASP A 116 -10.53 -11.81 -5.37
N GLY A 117 -10.22 -10.91 -4.43
CA GLY A 117 -11.19 -10.13 -3.67
C GLY A 117 -11.47 -8.74 -4.23
N ASN A 118 -11.05 -8.43 -5.46
CA ASN A 118 -11.18 -7.10 -6.06
C ASN A 118 -11.63 -7.16 -7.53
N SER A 119 -12.03 -6.02 -8.08
CA SER A 119 -12.51 -5.93 -9.46
C SER A 119 -12.18 -4.59 -10.10
N LEU A 120 -12.24 -4.53 -11.43
CA LEU A 120 -12.12 -3.27 -12.17
C LEU A 120 -13.17 -2.25 -11.71
N THR A 121 -14.41 -2.68 -11.50
CA THR A 121 -15.51 -1.79 -11.09
C THR A 121 -15.27 -1.23 -9.69
N ASN A 122 -14.76 -2.03 -8.75
CA ASN A 122 -14.42 -1.54 -7.41
C ASN A 122 -13.26 -0.53 -7.45
N LEU A 123 -12.21 -0.79 -8.24
CA LEU A 123 -11.10 0.16 -8.41
C LEU A 123 -11.54 1.47 -9.07
N LEU A 124 -12.38 1.40 -10.11
CA LEU A 124 -12.92 2.60 -10.76
C LEU A 124 -13.81 3.38 -9.80
N TRP A 125 -14.70 2.70 -9.06
CA TRP A 125 -15.54 3.34 -8.05
C TRP A 125 -14.70 4.05 -6.98
N TRP A 126 -13.68 3.38 -6.46
CA TRP A 126 -12.76 3.95 -5.47
C TRP A 126 -12.05 5.20 -5.99
N ILE A 127 -11.50 5.18 -7.20
CA ILE A 127 -10.74 6.33 -7.73
C ILE A 127 -11.67 7.50 -8.09
N HIS A 128 -12.91 7.21 -8.48
CA HIS A 128 -13.90 8.25 -8.81
C HIS A 128 -14.54 8.90 -7.59
N SER A 129 -14.67 8.17 -6.49
CA SER A 129 -15.14 8.68 -5.20
C SER A 129 -14.18 9.73 -4.64
#